data_AF-A0A1E1W9I8-F1
#
_entry.id   AF-A0A1E1W9I8-F1
#
_cell.length_a   1.000
_cell.length_b   1.000
_cell.length_c   1.000
_cell.angle_alpha   90.00
_cell.angle_beta   90.00
_cell.angle_gamma   90.00
#
_symmetry.space_group_name_H-M   'P 1'
#
loop_
_entity.id
_entity.type
_entity.pdbx_description
1 polymer ?
#
loop_
_entity_poly.entity_id
_entity_poly.type
_entity_poly.pdbx_seq_one_letter_code
_entity_poly.pdbx_strand_id
1 'polypeptide(L)'
;MVSRILCFSLMVAVASAATFIGNLPQKPKELAHKEGCYVKEVSDVIPFGETVAPIGVCYRIDCSPRYLYYASCGTVSTSDPKCHVSEEDTSRPYPDCCPTIVCDIDNNLI
;
A
#
# COMPACT_ATOMS: atom_id res chain seq x y z
N MET A 1 -17.27 21.38 -27.01
CA MET A 1 -16.22 20.40 -27.36
C MET A 1 -15.29 20.27 -26.17
N VAL A 2 -15.35 19.15 -25.43
CA VAL A 2 -14.42 18.89 -24.32
C VAL A 2 -13.04 18.66 -24.93
N SER A 3 -12.06 19.47 -24.53
CA SER A 3 -10.69 19.38 -25.05
C SER A 3 -10.13 17.99 -24.79
N ARG A 4 -9.55 17.33 -25.80
CA ARG A 4 -8.92 16.00 -25.65
C ARG A 4 -7.85 16.01 -24.55
N ILE A 5 -7.17 17.15 -24.37
CA ILE A 5 -6.15 17.35 -23.33
C ILE A 5 -6.78 17.27 -21.92
N LEU A 6 -7.99 17.81 -21.74
CA LEU A 6 -8.75 17.71 -20.49
C LEU A 6 -9.19 16.27 -20.19
N CYS A 7 -9.50 15.47 -21.22
CA CYS A 7 -9.82 14.06 -21.04
C CYS A 7 -8.58 13.23 -20.64
N PHE A 8 -7.43 13.48 -21.27
CA PHE A 8 -6.19 12.76 -20.94
C PHE A 8 -5.69 13.08 -19.52
N SER A 9 -5.77 14.34 -19.08
CA SER A 9 -5.35 14.71 -17.71
C SER A 9 -6.24 14.08 -16.63
N LEU A 10 -7.55 13.96 -16.88
CA LEU A 10 -8.47 13.28 -15.97
C LEU A 10 -8.20 11.77 -15.86
N MET A 11 -7.83 11.11 -16.96
CA MET A 11 -7.52 9.67 -16.93
C MET A 11 -6.26 9.34 -16.12
N VAL A 12 -5.23 10.20 -16.18
CA VAL A 12 -4.00 10.01 -15.40
C VAL A 12 -4.26 10.09 -13.89
N ALA A 13 -5.19 10.94 -13.46
CA ALA A 13 -5.53 11.09 -12.03
C ALA A 13 -6.26 9.87 -11.44
N VAL A 14 -6.90 9.03 -12.26
CA VAL A 14 -7.66 7.83 -11.81
C VAL A 14 -6.75 6.60 -11.68
N ALA A 15 -5.51 6.65 -12.19
CA ALA A 15 -4.64 5.48 -12.27
C ALA A 15 -4.04 5.00 -10.92
N SER A 16 -4.22 5.73 -9.81
CA SER A 16 -3.74 5.31 -8.50
C SER A 16 -4.83 4.55 -7.72
N ALA A 17 -5.18 3.34 -8.19
CA ALA A 17 -6.23 2.52 -7.59
C ALA A 17 -5.84 1.81 -6.27
N ALA A 18 -4.57 1.87 -5.87
CA ALA A 18 -4.05 1.14 -4.71
C ALA A 18 -3.79 2.02 -3.47
N THR A 19 -4.12 3.31 -3.52
CA THR A 19 -3.94 4.23 -2.39
C THR A 19 -5.25 4.70 -1.79
N PHE A 20 -5.28 4.89 -0.48
CA PHE A 20 -6.43 5.45 0.24
C PHE A 20 -5.99 6.39 1.36
N ILE A 21 -6.90 7.25 1.82
CA ILE A 21 -6.63 8.26 2.84
C ILE A 21 -7.46 7.93 4.09
N GLY A 22 -6.81 7.93 5.25
CA GLY A 22 -7.45 7.84 6.56
C GLY A 22 -7.29 9.14 7.35
N ASN A 23 -8.29 9.44 8.19
CA ASN A 23 -8.15 10.51 9.18
C ASN A 23 -7.16 10.11 10.28
N LEU A 24 -6.50 11.10 10.88
CA LEU A 24 -5.63 10.85 12.03
C LEU A 24 -6.47 10.32 13.20
N PRO A 25 -6.17 9.11 13.72
CA PRO A 25 -6.88 8.59 14.88
C PRO A 25 -6.55 9.43 16.12
N GLN A 26 -7.46 9.42 17.10
CA GLN A 26 -7.18 10.08 18.38
C GLN A 26 -6.00 9.40 19.06
N LYS A 27 -5.00 10.19 19.43
CA LYS A 27 -3.81 9.73 20.13
C LYS A 27 -4.15 9.36 21.57
N PRO A 28 -3.75 8.17 22.07
CA PRO A 28 -3.89 7.82 23.48
C PRO A 28 -3.19 8.84 24.38
N LYS A 29 -3.71 9.04 25.61
CA LYS A 29 -3.21 10.07 26.54
C LYS A 29 -1.74 9.84 26.89
N GLU A 30 -1.33 8.58 27.05
CA GLU A 30 0.05 8.21 27.33
C GLU A 30 1.01 8.60 26.20
N LEU A 31 0.55 8.68 24.96
CA LEU A 31 1.37 9.04 23.79
C LEU A 31 1.24 10.51 23.40
N ALA A 32 0.37 11.29 24.06
CA ALA A 32 0.03 12.68 23.67
C ALA A 32 1.26 13.61 23.54
N HIS A 33 2.34 13.31 24.24
CA HIS A 33 3.60 14.06 24.23
C HIS A 33 4.46 13.82 22.98
N LYS A 34 4.24 12.73 22.22
CA LYS A 34 4.98 12.43 20.99
C LYS A 34 4.38 13.20 19.82
N GLU A 35 5.21 13.86 19.02
CA GLU A 35 4.77 14.52 17.78
C GLU A 35 4.62 13.51 16.64
N GLY A 36 3.59 13.67 15.79
CA GLY A 36 3.31 12.77 14.67
C GLY A 36 1.95 12.08 14.74
N CYS A 37 1.75 11.06 13.90
CA CYS A 37 0.51 10.31 13.75
C CYS A 37 0.51 9.07 14.65
N TYR A 38 -0.56 8.87 15.42
CA TYR A 38 -0.77 7.58 16.07
C TYR A 38 -1.16 6.53 15.02
N VAL A 39 -0.47 5.39 15.02
CA VAL A 39 -0.69 4.27 14.09
C VAL A 39 -1.09 3.06 14.93
N LYS A 40 -2.29 2.53 14.71
CA LYS A 40 -2.88 1.48 15.55
C LYS A 40 -2.13 0.15 15.41
N GLU A 41 -1.67 -0.13 14.19
CA GLU A 41 -1.00 -1.35 13.76
C GLU A 41 0.33 -1.56 14.50
N VAL A 42 1.03 -0.47 14.85
CA VAL A 42 2.26 -0.50 15.68
C VAL A 42 2.03 -0.01 17.11
N SER A 43 0.82 0.43 17.42
CA SER A 43 0.43 0.98 18.73
C SER A 43 1.34 2.10 19.24
N ASP A 44 1.89 2.92 18.33
CA ASP A 44 2.78 4.02 18.66
C ASP A 44 2.56 5.24 17.73
N VAL A 45 3.24 6.33 18.02
CA VAL A 45 3.26 7.56 17.22
C VAL A 45 4.47 7.55 16.30
N ILE A 46 4.20 7.69 15.01
CA ILE A 46 5.20 7.81 13.95
C ILE A 46 5.39 9.29 13.60
N PRO A 47 6.63 9.81 13.49
CA PRO A 47 6.89 11.20 13.15
C PRO A 47 6.26 11.61 11.81
N PHE A 48 5.97 12.91 11.65
CA PHE A 48 5.49 13.42 10.36
C PHE A 48 6.54 13.26 9.26
N GLY A 49 6.10 12.85 8.07
CA GLY A 49 6.96 12.59 6.92
C GLY A 49 7.55 11.18 6.89
N GLU A 50 7.36 10.39 7.95
CA GLU A 50 7.83 9.01 8.01
C GLU A 50 6.79 8.01 7.48
N THR A 51 7.30 6.88 7.04
CA THR A 51 6.52 5.75 6.50
C THR A 51 6.76 4.51 7.33
N VAL A 52 5.70 3.75 7.60
CA VAL A 52 5.78 2.43 8.24
C VAL A 52 5.08 1.37 7.41
N ALA A 53 5.61 0.15 7.46
CA ALA A 53 5.02 -1.04 6.86
C ALA A 53 4.86 -2.11 7.96
N PRO A 54 3.74 -2.09 8.70
CA PRO A 54 3.54 -2.99 9.84
C PRO A 54 3.46 -4.46 9.39
N ILE A 55 3.99 -5.37 10.20
CA ILE A 55 3.81 -6.82 10.01
C ILE A 55 2.39 -7.23 10.43
N GLY A 56 1.79 -8.21 9.75
CA GLY A 56 0.42 -8.69 9.99
C GLY A 56 -0.64 -8.01 9.11
N VAL A 57 -0.26 -7.01 8.31
CA VAL A 57 -1.10 -6.36 7.31
C VAL A 57 -0.26 -6.06 6.07
N CYS A 58 -0.85 -6.09 4.87
CA CYS A 58 -0.11 -5.83 3.63
C CYS A 58 -0.42 -4.47 3.00
N TYR A 59 -0.03 -3.42 3.70
CA TYR A 59 0.01 -2.05 3.19
C TYR A 59 1.05 -1.24 3.94
N ARG A 60 1.54 -0.17 3.32
CA ARG A 60 2.32 0.86 4.02
C ARG A 60 1.44 2.04 4.42
N ILE A 61 1.89 2.77 5.44
CA ILE A 61 1.22 3.94 6.01
C ILE A 61 2.22 5.09 6.03
N ASP A 62 1.90 6.18 5.35
CA ASP A 62 2.67 7.42 5.33
C ASP A 62 2.00 8.45 6.26
N CYS A 63 2.76 8.94 7.25
CA CYS A 63 2.26 9.90 8.23
C CYS A 63 2.40 11.34 7.73
N SER A 64 1.28 12.07 7.65
CA SER A 64 1.24 13.48 7.26
C SER A 64 0.53 14.33 8.32
N PRO A 65 0.79 15.65 8.42
CA PRO A 65 0.17 16.52 9.41
C PRO A 65 -1.36 16.54 9.44
N ARG A 66 -2.02 16.12 8.35
CA ARG A 66 -3.49 16.14 8.24
C ARG A 66 -4.13 14.77 8.12
N TYR A 67 -3.42 13.80 7.55
CA TYR A 67 -3.98 12.50 7.17
C TYR A 67 -2.93 11.40 7.28
N LEU A 68 -3.41 10.16 7.35
CA LEU A 68 -2.62 8.98 7.03
C LEU A 68 -2.88 8.62 5.57
N TYR A 69 -1.82 8.43 4.80
CA TYR A 69 -1.93 7.88 3.45
C TYR A 69 -1.55 6.42 3.48
N TYR A 70 -2.30 5.59 2.78
CA TYR A 70 -2.07 4.16 2.73
C TYR A 70 -1.80 3.75 1.29
N ALA A 71 -0.89 2.80 1.11
CA ALA A 71 -0.68 2.13 -0.18
C ALA A 71 -0.74 0.62 0.02
N SER A 72 -1.68 -0.02 -0.68
CA SER A 72 -1.91 -1.45 -0.72
C SER A 72 -1.26 -2.09 -1.96
N CYS A 73 -1.34 -3.41 -2.07
CA CYS A 73 -0.87 -4.13 -3.24
C CYS A 73 -1.71 -3.76 -4.48
N GLY A 74 -1.05 -3.70 -5.63
CA GLY A 74 -1.76 -3.60 -6.91
C GLY A 74 -2.46 -4.92 -7.25
N THR A 75 -3.53 -4.84 -8.03
CA THR A 75 -4.18 -6.04 -8.58
C THR A 75 -3.24 -6.71 -9.57
N VAL A 76 -2.94 -7.98 -9.34
CA VAL A 76 -2.22 -8.85 -10.28
C VAL A 76 -3.15 -9.96 -10.77
N SER A 77 -3.02 -10.33 -12.04
CA SER A 77 -3.76 -11.44 -12.64
C SER A 77 -2.96 -12.02 -13.80
N THR A 78 -3.18 -13.30 -14.09
CA THR A 78 -2.55 -13.99 -15.22
C THR A 78 -3.60 -14.82 -15.95
N SER A 79 -3.46 -14.91 -17.28
CA SER A 79 -4.22 -15.81 -18.14
C SER A 79 -3.41 -17.04 -18.57
N ASP A 80 -2.13 -17.12 -18.20
CA ASP A 80 -1.27 -18.25 -18.50
C ASP A 80 -1.61 -19.44 -17.58
N PRO A 81 -2.00 -20.61 -18.11
CA PRO A 81 -2.33 -21.78 -17.31
C PRO A 81 -1.15 -22.38 -16.54
N LYS A 82 0.11 -22.02 -16.87
CA LYS A 82 1.33 -22.42 -16.14
C LYS A 82 1.71 -21.48 -15.01
N CYS A 83 0.96 -20.39 -14.83
CA CYS A 83 1.23 -19.41 -13.79
C CYS A 83 0.02 -19.27 -12.86
N HIS A 84 0.30 -19.00 -11.59
CA HIS A 84 -0.71 -18.68 -10.60
C HIS A 84 -0.31 -17.42 -9.85
N VAL A 85 -1.29 -16.77 -9.21
CA VAL A 85 -1.05 -15.66 -8.30
C VAL A 85 -0.74 -16.25 -6.92
N SER A 86 0.40 -15.87 -6.32
CA SER A 86 0.72 -16.27 -4.96
C SER A 86 -0.24 -15.64 -3.96
N GLU A 87 -0.44 -16.29 -2.82
CA GLU A 87 -1.16 -15.67 -1.70
C GLU A 87 -0.36 -14.51 -1.10
N GLU A 88 -1.06 -13.64 -0.37
CA GLU A 88 -0.46 -12.56 0.43
C GLU A 88 0.32 -13.15 1.63
N ASP A 89 1.56 -12.71 1.83
CA ASP A 89 2.42 -13.13 2.96
C ASP A 89 2.54 -12.01 4.01
N THR A 90 1.55 -11.90 4.89
CA THR A 90 1.53 -10.89 5.96
C THR A 90 2.61 -11.08 7.03
N SER A 91 3.43 -12.13 6.95
CA SER A 91 4.63 -12.27 7.80
C SER A 91 5.77 -11.34 7.36
N ARG A 92 5.66 -10.75 6.17
CA ARG A 92 6.61 -9.78 5.60
C ARG A 92 6.01 -8.38 5.56
N PRO A 93 6.84 -7.33 5.57
CA PRO A 93 6.35 -5.97 5.41
C PRO A 93 5.98 -5.70 3.95
N TYR A 94 5.10 -4.73 3.72
CA TYR A 94 4.89 -4.17 2.38
C TYR A 94 6.22 -3.60 1.82
N PRO A 95 6.57 -3.82 0.54
CA PRO A 95 5.79 -4.50 -0.51
C PRO A 95 6.02 -6.01 -0.61
N ASP A 96 6.89 -6.59 0.20
CA ASP A 96 7.31 -8.00 0.09
C ASP A 96 6.20 -9.00 0.44
N CYS A 97 5.16 -8.55 1.15
CA CYS A 97 3.96 -9.33 1.40
C CYS A 97 3.02 -9.46 0.20
N CYS A 98 3.21 -8.65 -0.85
CA CYS A 98 2.24 -8.57 -1.94
C CYS A 98 2.21 -9.83 -2.81
N PRO A 99 1.01 -10.25 -3.28
CA PRO A 99 0.86 -11.28 -4.30
C PRO A 99 1.71 -11.03 -5.54
N THR A 100 2.37 -12.07 -6.04
CA THR A 100 3.16 -12.05 -7.28
C THR A 100 2.70 -13.16 -8.22
N ILE A 101 3.03 -13.03 -9.51
CA ILE A 101 2.77 -14.12 -10.47
C ILE A 101 3.94 -15.10 -10.36
N VAL A 102 3.62 -16.33 -9.96
CA VAL A 102 4.56 -17.44 -9.88
C VAL A 102 4.24 -18.38 -11.03
N CYS A 103 5.24 -18.68 -11.85
CA CYS A 103 5.10 -19.59 -12.99
C CYS A 103 5.90 -20.86 -12.74
N ASP A 104 5.30 -22.01 -13.07
CA ASP A 104 6.00 -23.27 -13.15
C ASP A 104 6.85 -23.24 -14.42
N ILE A 105 8.01 -22.61 -14.32
CA ILE A 105 9.02 -22.65 -15.38
C ILE A 105 9.59 -24.07 -15.33
N ASP A 106 9.17 -24.91 -16.28
CA ASP A 106 9.90 -26.13 -16.60
C ASP A 106 11.37 -25.71 -16.82
N ASN A 107 12.25 -26.04 -15.88
CA ASN A 107 13.68 -25.70 -15.89
C ASN A 107 14.39 -26.44 -17.04
N ASN A 108 14.06 -26.10 -18.28
CA ASN A 108 14.83 -26.42 -19.48
C ASN A 108 15.83 -25.28 -19.76
N LEU A 109 16.57 -24.88 -18.72
CA LEU A 109 17.82 -24.16 -18.93
C LEU A 109 18.82 -25.19 -19.48
N ILE A 110 18.94 -25.21 -20.80
CA ILE A 110 19.93 -25.96 -21.58
C ILE A 110 21.32 -25.43 -21.25
#